data_AF-A0A942HN82-F1
#
_entry.id   AF-A0A942HN82-F1
#
_cell.length_a   1.000
_cell.length_b   1.000
_cell.length_c   1.000
_cell.angle_alpha   90.00
_cell.angle_beta   90.00
_cell.angle_gamma   90.00
#
_symmetry.space_group_name_H-M   'P 1'
#
loop_
_entity.id
_entity.type
_entity.pdbx_description
1 polymer ?
#
loop_
_entity_poly.entity_id
_entity_poly.type
_entity_poly.pdbx_seq_one_letter_code
_entity_poly.pdbx_strand_id
1 'polypeptide(L)'
;MTAAPARTLPRRRRPVAVFACAALLLLLVPASASAHAVLETSTPSFGAVVQREPGHLTLAYDEDVVPSLAQVSVLTPRGRDLAGAPRVSGSTVTVPLRPGPKGSYTVRWRMVAADDGHVTEGAFSFGVDAQPVAPTPVGGVGIPLAPEVLAWLQFVGIVLVGGTLVFRALITVPAGRALGRSGGGEERIAIGLAAIGAVVALHAAFFAFLVGAYPVVGSGVGDFIDAEIIPIRLSTHSGQAFTYSSFAWIAALSLIVAAWAYPRRREQLLAAAGALSLAIAFGLSWAGHPAVGGTLVLIADYAHLLAAALWVGGLVALIALVASARSRPSPEREALFRACLLRFSALAPGLVLVLAAAGVYVAIGELPSVSALLTSHYGILLVAKVAAFAVAIALAAYHRFHVVPRVAAGASLAGVRRTLANEVLVLAAALALAAILSQTAPPLPT
;
A
#
# COMPACT_ATOMS: atom_id res chain seq x y z
N MET A 1 15.87 -63.22 15.78
CA MET A 1 15.06 -62.05 16.21
C MET A 1 15.94 -61.12 17.04
N THR A 2 16.40 -60.02 16.45
CA THR A 2 17.02 -58.89 17.16
C THR A 2 16.47 -57.62 16.51
N ALA A 3 15.73 -56.84 17.29
CA ALA A 3 14.98 -55.68 16.81
C ALA A 3 15.92 -54.51 16.46
N ALA A 4 15.74 -53.91 15.29
CA ALA A 4 16.45 -52.72 14.87
C ALA A 4 15.91 -51.48 15.63
N PRO A 5 16.77 -50.52 16.02
CA PRO A 5 16.34 -49.35 16.78
C PRO A 5 15.54 -48.37 15.90
N ALA A 6 14.47 -47.82 16.48
CA ALA A 6 13.58 -46.84 15.86
C ALA A 6 14.34 -45.56 15.50
N ARG A 7 14.36 -45.21 14.20
CA ARG A 7 14.82 -43.91 13.71
C ARG A 7 13.83 -42.82 14.13
N THR A 8 14.22 -41.98 15.09
CA THR A 8 13.49 -40.76 15.43
C THR A 8 13.67 -39.74 14.30
N LEU A 9 12.56 -39.37 13.64
CA LEU A 9 12.56 -38.32 12.62
C LEU A 9 12.82 -36.95 13.28
N PRO A 10 13.71 -36.10 12.73
CA PRO A 10 13.93 -34.77 13.29
C PRO A 10 12.71 -33.89 13.03
N ARG A 11 12.12 -33.35 14.11
CA ARG A 11 11.04 -32.35 14.07
C ARG A 11 11.52 -31.08 13.36
N ARG A 12 11.29 -30.97 12.05
CA ARG A 12 11.44 -29.74 11.26
C ARG A 12 10.32 -28.74 11.60
N ARG A 13 10.46 -28.04 12.73
CA ARG A 13 9.69 -26.81 13.03
C ARG A 13 10.64 -25.60 13.02
N ARG A 14 11.05 -25.12 11.84
CA ARG A 14 11.96 -23.96 11.75
C ARG A 14 11.65 -22.88 10.69
N PRO A 15 10.81 -23.04 9.65
CA PRO A 15 10.51 -21.90 8.78
C PRO A 15 9.46 -20.97 9.39
N VAL A 16 8.35 -21.51 9.93
CA VAL A 16 7.23 -20.70 10.44
C VAL A 16 7.63 -19.78 11.60
N ALA A 17 8.45 -20.28 12.54
CA ALA A 17 8.93 -19.48 13.66
C ALA A 17 9.89 -18.36 13.22
N VAL A 18 10.71 -18.59 12.19
CA VAL A 18 11.63 -17.56 11.66
C VAL A 18 10.86 -16.48 10.92
N PHE A 19 9.83 -16.83 10.13
CA PHE A 19 8.97 -15.85 9.46
C PHE A 19 8.06 -15.09 10.43
N ALA A 20 7.52 -15.78 11.44
CA ALA A 20 6.73 -15.14 12.50
C ALA A 20 7.60 -14.20 13.35
N CYS A 21 8.83 -14.62 13.73
CA CYS A 21 9.78 -13.76 14.44
C CYS A 21 10.28 -12.59 13.58
N ALA A 22 10.52 -12.77 12.27
CA ALA A 22 10.90 -11.67 11.39
C ALA A 22 9.76 -10.66 11.22
N ALA A 23 8.52 -11.13 11.08
CA ALA A 23 7.34 -10.27 11.09
C ALA A 23 7.13 -9.57 12.45
N LEU A 24 7.34 -10.27 13.57
CA LEU A 24 7.25 -9.68 14.92
C LEU A 24 8.39 -8.69 15.23
N LEU A 25 9.62 -8.97 14.78
CA LEU A 25 10.78 -8.08 14.95
C LEU A 25 10.66 -6.82 14.09
N LEU A 26 9.92 -6.88 12.98
CA LEU A 26 9.55 -5.71 12.18
C LEU A 26 8.42 -4.88 12.82
N LEU A 27 7.54 -5.51 13.62
CA LEU A 27 6.59 -4.81 14.49
C LEU A 27 7.27 -4.19 15.74
N LEU A 28 8.52 -4.59 16.01
CA LEU A 28 9.35 -4.09 17.12
C LEU A 28 10.42 -3.09 16.63
N VAL A 29 10.43 -2.72 15.34
CA VAL A 29 11.13 -1.50 14.93
C VAL A 29 10.46 -0.40 15.74
N PRO A 30 11.19 0.34 16.59
CA PRO A 30 10.59 1.47 17.27
C PRO A 30 9.96 2.32 16.17
N ALA A 31 8.64 2.52 16.25
CA ALA A 31 8.05 3.68 15.62
C ALA A 31 8.94 4.82 16.12
N SER A 32 9.77 5.38 15.25
CA SER A 32 10.42 6.64 15.54
C SER A 32 9.27 7.49 16.05
N ALA A 33 9.32 7.87 17.32
CA ALA A 33 8.46 8.92 17.81
C ALA A 33 8.89 10.13 16.97
N SER A 34 8.19 10.33 15.86
CA SER A 34 8.37 11.46 14.99
C SER A 34 7.82 12.64 15.76
N ALA A 35 8.71 13.36 16.40
CA ALA A 35 8.53 14.73 16.84
C ALA A 35 8.55 15.57 15.56
N HIS A 36 7.41 16.00 15.01
CA HIS A 36 7.36 16.72 13.73
C HIS A 36 6.38 17.87 13.86
N ALA A 37 6.75 19.09 13.42
CA ALA A 37 5.83 20.22 13.27
C ALA A 37 4.78 19.98 12.16
N VAL A 38 3.79 19.14 12.42
CA VAL A 38 2.63 18.86 11.59
C VAL A 38 1.61 19.98 11.76
N LEU A 39 1.03 20.45 10.65
CA LEU A 39 -0.04 21.44 10.70
C LEU A 39 -1.29 20.80 11.35
N GLU A 40 -1.64 21.23 12.56
CA GLU A 40 -2.83 20.77 13.27
C GLU A 40 -4.08 21.52 12.80
N THR A 41 -4.00 22.85 12.72
CA THR A 41 -5.15 23.69 12.38
C THR A 41 -4.75 24.90 11.54
N SER A 42 -5.71 25.42 10.77
CA SER A 42 -5.55 26.66 10.01
C SER A 42 -6.77 27.55 10.09
N THR A 43 -6.57 28.86 9.97
CA THR A 43 -7.62 29.86 9.85
C THR A 43 -7.27 30.83 8.72
N PRO A 44 -8.02 30.86 7.60
CA PRO A 44 -9.15 29.99 7.26
C PRO A 44 -8.78 28.50 7.22
N SER A 45 -9.73 27.65 7.59
CA SER A 45 -9.52 26.19 7.59
C SER A 45 -9.50 25.61 6.18
N PHE A 46 -9.00 24.37 6.07
CA PHE A 46 -9.02 23.61 4.81
C PHE A 46 -10.43 23.55 4.22
N GLY A 47 -10.58 23.97 2.96
CA GLY A 47 -11.87 23.92 2.26
C GLY A 47 -12.91 24.92 2.78
N ALA A 48 -12.56 25.85 3.66
CA ALA A 48 -13.49 26.82 4.19
C ALA A 48 -14.02 27.76 3.09
N VAL A 49 -15.31 28.09 3.14
CA VAL A 49 -15.90 29.20 2.38
C VAL A 49 -16.12 30.36 3.34
N VAL A 50 -15.31 31.42 3.22
CA VAL A 50 -15.44 32.63 4.02
C VAL A 50 -16.21 33.70 3.27
N GLN A 51 -17.11 34.39 4.00
CA GLN A 51 -17.95 35.45 3.45
C GLN A 51 -17.22 36.80 3.30
N ARG A 52 -16.07 36.93 3.98
CA ARG A 52 -15.23 38.12 3.94
C ARG A 52 -13.79 37.69 3.75
N GLU A 53 -13.04 38.51 3.03
CA GLU A 53 -11.62 38.28 2.83
C GLU A 53 -10.88 38.30 4.19
N PRO A 54 -10.09 37.26 4.50
CA PRO A 54 -9.32 37.22 5.72
C PRO A 54 -8.13 38.19 5.63
N GLY A 55 -7.93 39.01 6.66
CA GLY A 55 -6.76 39.90 6.73
C GLY A 55 -5.46 39.17 7.07
N HIS A 56 -5.55 37.93 7.57
CA HIS A 56 -4.43 37.09 7.91
C HIS A 56 -4.78 35.61 7.72
N LEU A 57 -3.75 34.81 7.45
CA LEU A 57 -3.77 33.36 7.52
C LEU A 57 -3.01 32.94 8.79
N THR A 58 -3.60 32.08 9.59
CA THR A 58 -2.95 31.48 10.76
C THR A 58 -2.81 29.98 10.55
N LEU A 59 -1.63 29.45 10.85
CA LEU A 59 -1.27 28.04 10.78
C LEU A 59 -0.74 27.63 12.16
N ALA A 60 -1.38 26.65 12.81
CA ALA A 60 -0.94 26.14 14.10
C ALA A 60 -0.40 24.72 13.96
N TYR A 61 0.72 24.48 14.62
CA TYR A 61 1.49 23.25 14.58
C TYR A 61 1.53 22.62 15.98
N ASP A 62 1.80 21.33 16.02
CA ASP A 62 2.05 20.55 17.24
C ASP A 62 3.44 20.83 17.86
N GLU A 63 4.33 21.48 17.12
CA GLU A 63 5.69 21.87 17.57
C GLU A 63 6.09 23.29 17.14
N ASP A 64 7.11 23.83 17.81
CA ASP A 64 7.67 25.15 17.51
C ASP A 64 8.30 25.22 16.12
N VAL A 65 8.15 26.37 15.44
CA VAL A 65 8.66 26.59 14.08
C VAL A 65 9.85 27.57 14.11
N VAL A 66 10.87 27.31 13.29
CA VAL A 66 12.02 28.21 13.10
C VAL A 66 11.60 29.45 12.30
N PRO A 67 11.61 30.67 12.87
CA PRO A 67 11.04 31.85 12.23
C PRO A 67 11.70 32.23 10.89
N SER A 68 13.02 32.06 10.77
CA SER A 68 13.79 32.43 9.57
C SER A 68 13.59 31.49 8.39
N LEU A 69 13.01 30.31 8.62
CA LEU A 69 12.83 29.25 7.60
C LEU A 69 11.36 29.01 7.24
N ALA A 70 10.43 29.76 7.85
CA ALA A 70 9.01 29.71 7.53
C ALA A 70 8.73 30.39 6.17
N GLN A 71 8.16 29.64 5.24
CA GLN A 71 7.76 30.12 3.92
C GLN A 71 6.29 29.83 3.69
N VAL A 72 5.54 30.85 3.27
CA VAL A 72 4.11 30.73 2.95
C VAL A 72 3.79 31.57 1.72
N SER A 73 3.02 30.99 0.81
CA SER A 73 2.41 31.69 -0.34
C SER A 73 0.90 31.45 -0.34
N VAL A 74 0.15 32.48 -0.75
CA VAL A 74 -1.32 32.43 -0.84
C VAL A 74 -1.73 32.93 -2.21
N LEU A 75 -1.97 32.00 -3.12
CA LEU A 75 -2.23 32.26 -4.53
C LEU A 75 -3.72 32.48 -4.79
N THR A 76 -4.04 33.55 -5.50
CA THR A 76 -5.39 33.81 -6.05
C THR A 76 -5.76 32.82 -7.18
N PRO A 77 -7.01 32.78 -7.65
CA PRO A 77 -7.38 32.00 -8.84
C PRO A 77 -6.58 32.36 -10.10
N ARG A 78 -5.98 33.56 -10.15
CA ARG A 78 -5.15 34.05 -11.26
C ARG A 78 -3.64 33.84 -11.02
N GLY A 79 -3.26 33.11 -9.97
CA GLY A 79 -1.86 32.80 -9.65
C GLY A 79 -1.06 33.93 -8.98
N ARG A 80 -1.70 35.07 -8.65
CA ARG A 80 -1.04 36.16 -7.90
C ARG A 80 -0.91 35.77 -6.42
N ASP A 81 0.29 35.86 -5.86
CA ASP A 81 0.55 35.66 -4.43
C ASP A 81 0.17 36.90 -3.61
N LEU A 82 -0.62 36.69 -2.55
CA LEU A 82 -1.06 37.73 -1.61
C LEU A 82 -0.37 37.66 -0.26
N ALA A 83 0.41 36.60 0.02
CA ALA A 83 1.09 36.44 1.30
C ALA A 83 2.07 37.61 1.55
N GLY A 84 2.08 38.11 2.78
CA GLY A 84 3.15 38.93 3.32
C GLY A 84 4.17 38.09 4.10
N ALA A 85 5.09 38.75 4.80
CA ALA A 85 6.11 38.05 5.59
C ALA A 85 5.47 37.26 6.75
N PRO A 86 5.76 35.95 6.88
CA PRO A 86 5.29 35.15 8.02
C PRO A 86 5.84 35.67 9.34
N ARG A 87 5.01 35.65 10.38
CA ARG A 87 5.39 35.92 11.77
C ARG A 87 5.18 34.64 12.57
N VAL A 88 6.24 34.17 13.21
CA VAL A 88 6.23 32.93 13.98
C VAL A 88 6.26 33.24 15.47
N SER A 89 5.41 32.56 16.22
CA SER A 89 5.29 32.63 17.68
C SER A 89 5.11 31.22 18.22
N GLY A 90 6.21 30.57 18.61
CA GLY A 90 6.23 29.17 18.99
C GLY A 90 5.74 28.28 17.84
N SER A 91 4.72 27.48 18.11
CA SER A 91 4.07 26.60 17.14
C SER A 91 3.01 27.28 16.25
N THR A 92 2.87 28.61 16.31
CA THR A 92 1.88 29.35 15.50
C THR A 92 2.55 30.27 14.49
N VAL A 93 2.17 30.15 13.21
CA VAL A 93 2.60 31.01 12.12
C VAL A 93 1.45 31.86 11.61
N THR A 94 1.59 33.19 11.69
CA THR A 94 0.62 34.16 11.19
C THR A 94 1.17 34.90 9.97
N VAL A 95 0.41 34.91 8.88
CA VAL A 95 0.79 35.51 7.60
C VAL A 95 -0.22 36.60 7.25
N PRO A 96 0.17 37.87 7.20
CA PRO A 96 -0.73 38.93 6.76
C PRO A 96 -1.06 38.75 5.27
N LEU A 97 -2.32 38.96 4.90
CA LEU A 97 -2.78 38.82 3.52
C LEU A 97 -3.09 40.19 2.93
N ARG A 98 -2.62 40.41 1.70
CA ARG A 98 -3.01 41.57 0.89
C ARG A 98 -4.42 41.35 0.32
N PRO A 99 -5.21 42.42 0.09
CA PRO A 99 -6.52 42.31 -0.52
C PRO A 99 -6.53 41.65 -1.92
N GLY A 100 -7.61 40.94 -2.21
CA GLY A 100 -7.72 40.01 -3.33
C GLY A 100 -9.16 39.87 -3.86
N PRO A 101 -9.32 39.32 -5.07
CA PRO A 101 -10.65 39.12 -5.66
C PRO A 101 -11.42 37.98 -4.94
N LYS A 102 -12.75 37.96 -5.03
CA LYS A 102 -13.52 36.76 -4.66
C LYS A 102 -13.07 35.55 -5.50
N GLY A 103 -13.08 34.36 -4.92
CA GLY A 103 -12.65 33.13 -5.59
C GLY A 103 -11.94 32.11 -4.69
N SER A 104 -11.41 31.06 -5.30
CA SER A 104 -10.61 30.02 -4.64
C SER A 104 -9.15 30.42 -4.48
N TYR A 105 -8.64 30.32 -3.27
CA TYR A 105 -7.28 30.64 -2.90
C TYR A 105 -6.51 29.36 -2.59
N THR A 106 -5.25 29.28 -3.02
CA THR A 106 -4.37 28.17 -2.70
C THR A 106 -3.27 28.63 -1.75
N VAL A 107 -3.26 28.06 -0.54
CA VAL A 107 -2.19 28.23 0.43
C VAL A 107 -1.14 27.16 0.17
N ARG A 108 0.13 27.54 0.08
CA ARG A 108 1.28 26.62 0.08
C ARG A 108 2.25 27.06 1.16
N TRP A 109 2.77 26.11 1.92
CA TRP A 109 3.64 26.42 3.05
C TRP A 109 4.80 25.41 3.14
N ARG A 110 5.89 25.88 3.73
CA ARG A 110 7.07 25.10 4.13
C ARG A 110 7.55 25.63 5.47
N MET A 111 7.60 24.78 6.48
CA MET A 111 8.06 25.09 7.83
C MET A 111 9.23 24.20 8.21
N VAL A 112 9.97 24.63 9.22
CA VAL A 112 11.05 23.85 9.82
C VAL A 112 10.81 23.80 11.33
N ALA A 113 10.73 22.60 11.89
CA ALA A 113 10.58 22.40 13.33
C ALA A 113 11.82 22.91 14.09
N ALA A 114 11.62 23.58 15.21
CA ALA A 114 12.68 24.19 16.00
C ALA A 114 13.53 23.16 16.77
N ASP A 115 12.90 22.07 17.20
CA ASP A 115 13.54 21.08 18.06
C ASP A 115 14.47 20.13 17.30
N ASP A 116 14.06 19.70 16.10
CA ASP A 116 14.78 18.66 15.36
C ASP A 116 15.14 19.03 13.91
N GLY A 117 14.73 20.21 13.45
CA GLY A 117 15.05 20.72 12.12
C GLY A 117 14.30 20.05 10.98
N HIS A 118 13.27 19.23 11.24
CA HIS A 118 12.49 18.60 10.18
C HIS A 118 11.69 19.63 9.39
N VAL A 119 11.72 19.48 8.06
CA VAL A 119 10.98 20.32 7.13
C VAL A 119 9.61 19.70 6.88
N THR A 120 8.54 20.44 7.16
CA THR A 120 7.17 20.08 6.81
C THR A 120 6.64 21.01 5.73
N GLU A 121 5.83 20.50 4.83
CA GLU A 121 5.29 21.27 3.70
C GLU A 121 3.90 20.79 3.33
N GLY A 122 3.11 21.67 2.71
CA GLY A 122 1.75 21.32 2.33
C GLY A 122 1.08 22.38 1.49
N ALA A 123 -0.08 22.01 0.95
CA ALA A 123 -0.95 22.93 0.25
C ALA A 123 -2.41 22.64 0.56
N PHE A 124 -3.21 23.69 0.65
CA PHE A 124 -4.66 23.58 0.73
C PHE A 124 -5.34 24.72 0.01
N SER A 125 -6.66 24.69 -0.07
CA SER A 125 -7.42 25.82 -0.62
C SER A 125 -8.58 26.21 0.27
N PHE A 126 -8.90 27.51 0.26
CA PHE A 126 -10.09 28.09 0.88
C PHE A 126 -10.74 29.04 -0.13
N GLY A 127 -12.04 29.28 0.01
CA GLY A 127 -12.80 30.13 -0.90
C GLY A 127 -13.27 31.41 -0.22
N VAL A 128 -13.22 32.53 -0.95
CA VAL A 128 -13.87 33.79 -0.55
C VAL A 128 -15.10 33.97 -1.42
N ASP A 129 -16.29 33.82 -0.84
CA ASP A 129 -17.60 33.84 -1.54
C ASP A 129 -17.67 32.89 -2.76
N ALA A 130 -16.87 31.83 -2.75
CA ALA A 130 -16.79 30.83 -3.80
C ALA A 130 -16.43 29.49 -3.19
N GLN A 131 -16.83 28.40 -3.84
CA GLN A 131 -16.36 27.07 -3.44
C GLN A 131 -14.86 26.95 -3.72
N PRO A 132 -14.04 26.52 -2.74
CA PRO A 132 -12.63 26.25 -2.99
C PRO A 132 -12.49 25.14 -4.03
N VAL A 133 -11.69 25.43 -5.04
CA VAL A 133 -11.20 24.45 -5.99
C VAL A 133 -9.96 23.83 -5.36
N ALA A 134 -9.90 22.50 -5.30
CA ALA A 134 -8.68 21.82 -4.88
C ALA A 134 -7.50 22.37 -5.69
N PRO A 135 -6.32 22.59 -5.07
CA PRO A 135 -5.17 23.16 -5.77
C PRO A 135 -4.95 22.42 -7.08
N THR A 136 -5.14 23.09 -8.22
CA THR A 136 -4.70 22.53 -9.50
C THR A 136 -3.18 22.41 -9.43
N PRO A 137 -2.59 21.23 -9.65
CA PRO A 137 -1.15 21.12 -9.84
C PRO A 137 -0.74 22.17 -10.88
N VAL A 138 0.25 23.00 -10.55
CA VAL A 138 0.75 24.03 -11.48
C VAL A 138 1.10 23.31 -12.78
N GLY A 139 0.41 23.66 -13.88
CA GLY A 139 0.49 22.94 -15.13
C GLY A 139 1.93 22.86 -15.66
N GLY A 140 2.45 21.65 -15.82
CA GLY A 140 3.71 21.37 -16.46
C GLY A 140 3.82 19.88 -16.78
N VAL A 141 4.47 19.57 -17.91
CA VAL A 141 4.51 18.29 -18.67
C VAL A 141 4.08 17.08 -17.82
N GLY A 142 2.78 16.79 -17.87
CA GLY A 142 2.17 15.75 -17.06
C GLY A 142 2.78 14.40 -17.38
N ILE A 143 3.30 13.71 -16.36
CA ILE A 143 3.31 12.26 -16.41
C ILE A 143 1.82 11.88 -16.41
N PRO A 144 1.24 11.39 -17.51
CA PRO A 144 -0.20 11.21 -17.66
C PRO A 144 -0.65 9.91 -16.97
N LEU A 145 -0.11 9.64 -15.78
CA LEU A 145 -0.42 8.45 -14.98
C LEU A 145 -1.24 8.90 -13.78
N ALA A 146 -2.47 8.38 -13.71
CA ALA A 146 -3.36 8.65 -12.60
C ALA A 146 -2.78 8.04 -11.30
N PRO A 147 -2.73 8.77 -10.16
CA PRO A 147 -2.21 8.26 -8.89
C PRO A 147 -2.84 6.92 -8.48
N GLU A 148 -4.12 6.72 -8.79
CA GLU A 148 -4.87 5.50 -8.50
C GLU A 148 -4.34 4.31 -9.30
N VAL A 149 -3.87 4.53 -10.53
CA VAL A 149 -3.23 3.49 -11.35
C VAL A 149 -1.89 3.10 -10.73
N LEU A 150 -1.11 4.08 -10.26
CA LEU A 150 0.17 3.82 -9.61
C LEU A 150 -0.01 3.04 -8.31
N ALA A 151 -0.96 3.44 -7.46
CA ALA A 151 -1.34 2.72 -6.25
C ALA A 151 -1.80 1.28 -6.56
N TRP A 152 -2.63 1.10 -7.59
CA TRP A 152 -3.06 -0.23 -8.03
C TRP A 152 -1.87 -1.11 -8.47
N LEU A 153 -0.93 -0.55 -9.24
CA LEU A 153 0.28 -1.27 -9.67
C LEU A 153 1.18 -1.63 -8.48
N GLN A 154 1.27 -0.79 -7.44
CA GLN A 154 1.98 -1.13 -6.21
C GLN A 154 1.31 -2.30 -5.48
N PHE A 155 -0.02 -2.30 -5.34
CA PHE A 155 -0.75 -3.43 -4.76
C PHE A 155 -0.55 -4.72 -5.57
N VAL A 156 -0.64 -4.63 -6.90
CA VAL A 156 -0.39 -5.77 -7.80
C VAL A 156 1.03 -6.31 -7.64
N GLY A 157 2.04 -5.45 -7.53
CA GLY A 157 3.41 -5.93 -7.31
C GLY A 157 3.59 -6.62 -5.96
N ILE A 158 2.98 -6.13 -4.88
CA ILE A 158 3.00 -6.81 -3.57
C ILE A 158 2.30 -8.18 -3.65
N VAL A 159 1.16 -8.26 -4.33
CA VAL A 159 0.45 -9.53 -4.61
C VAL A 159 1.32 -10.51 -5.38
N LEU A 160 1.96 -10.04 -6.46
CA LEU A 160 2.77 -10.87 -7.34
C LEU A 160 4.08 -11.31 -6.68
N VAL A 161 4.72 -10.50 -5.85
CA VAL A 161 5.98 -10.85 -5.18
C VAL A 161 5.73 -11.48 -3.82
N GLY A 162 5.22 -10.69 -2.86
CA GLY A 162 4.94 -11.15 -1.51
C GLY A 162 3.96 -12.32 -1.48
N GLY A 163 2.81 -12.16 -2.12
CA GLY A 163 1.78 -13.19 -2.13
C GLY A 163 2.22 -14.51 -2.77
N THR A 164 2.78 -14.47 -3.99
CA THR A 164 3.16 -15.72 -4.69
C THR A 164 4.41 -16.39 -4.11
N LEU A 165 5.41 -15.64 -3.65
CA LEU A 165 6.65 -16.21 -3.08
C LEU A 165 6.43 -16.72 -1.65
N VAL A 166 5.59 -16.07 -0.85
CA VAL A 166 5.20 -16.61 0.47
C VAL A 166 4.31 -17.84 0.30
N PHE A 167 3.36 -17.83 -0.65
CA PHE A 167 2.62 -19.05 -1.01
C PHE A 167 3.58 -20.18 -1.42
N ARG A 168 4.60 -19.88 -2.23
CA ARG A 168 5.61 -20.88 -2.61
C ARG A 168 6.34 -21.42 -1.38
N ALA A 169 6.83 -20.56 -0.51
CA ALA A 169 7.63 -20.94 0.66
C ALA A 169 6.82 -21.78 1.67
N LEU A 170 5.57 -21.41 1.91
CA LEU A 170 4.72 -22.03 2.93
C LEU A 170 3.87 -23.19 2.41
N ILE A 171 3.53 -23.21 1.12
CA ILE A 171 2.57 -24.17 0.54
C ILE A 171 3.24 -25.02 -0.55
N THR A 172 3.67 -24.41 -1.66
CA THR A 172 4.13 -25.17 -2.84
C THR A 172 5.37 -26.02 -2.55
N VAL A 173 6.36 -25.47 -1.86
CA VAL A 173 7.62 -26.16 -1.58
C VAL A 173 7.41 -27.30 -0.58
N PRO A 174 6.73 -27.11 0.56
CA PRO A 174 6.36 -28.23 1.44
C PRO A 174 5.51 -29.29 0.75
N ALA A 175 4.57 -28.89 -0.13
CA ALA A 175 3.76 -29.81 -0.91
C ALA A 175 4.60 -30.66 -1.87
N GLY A 176 5.49 -30.02 -2.63
CA GLY A 176 6.39 -30.72 -3.55
C GLY A 176 7.31 -31.70 -2.83
N ARG A 177 7.89 -31.30 -1.68
CA ARG A 177 8.74 -32.19 -0.87
C ARG A 177 7.99 -33.42 -0.36
N ALA A 178 6.75 -33.25 0.08
CA ALA A 178 5.91 -34.38 0.53
C ALA A 178 5.60 -35.36 -0.61
N LEU A 179 5.60 -34.88 -1.86
CA LEU A 179 5.41 -35.68 -3.07
C LEU A 179 6.73 -36.16 -3.70
N GLY A 180 7.89 -35.98 -3.04
CA GLY A 180 9.19 -36.38 -3.57
C GLY A 180 9.70 -35.54 -4.75
N ARG A 181 9.12 -34.36 -5.00
CA ARG A 181 9.47 -33.48 -6.14
C ARG A 181 10.57 -32.48 -5.79
N SER A 182 11.49 -32.25 -6.73
CA SER A 182 12.47 -31.17 -6.73
C SER A 182 12.33 -30.31 -8.00
N GLY A 183 11.82 -29.09 -7.85
CA GLY A 183 11.72 -28.13 -8.96
C GLY A 183 10.65 -28.46 -10.02
N GLY A 184 10.51 -27.59 -11.03
CA GLY A 184 9.56 -27.78 -12.13
C GLY A 184 9.29 -26.55 -13.01
N GLY A 185 8.33 -26.63 -13.92
CA GLY A 185 7.95 -25.49 -14.79
C GLY A 185 7.15 -24.41 -14.04
N GLU A 186 6.38 -24.85 -13.05
CA GLU A 186 5.68 -24.06 -12.04
C GLU A 186 6.59 -23.10 -11.29
N GLU A 187 7.86 -23.47 -11.12
CA GLU A 187 8.86 -22.63 -10.48
C GLU A 187 9.29 -21.46 -11.36
N ARG A 188 9.49 -21.70 -12.66
CA ARG A 188 9.80 -20.62 -13.61
C ARG A 188 8.65 -19.62 -13.70
N ILE A 189 7.39 -20.09 -13.63
CA ILE A 189 6.21 -19.22 -13.64
C ILE A 189 6.18 -18.35 -12.38
N ALA A 190 6.33 -18.94 -11.19
CA ALA A 190 6.31 -18.18 -9.94
C ALA A 190 7.42 -17.10 -9.90
N ILE A 191 8.63 -17.45 -10.33
CA ILE A 191 9.76 -16.51 -10.36
C ILE A 191 9.56 -15.44 -11.43
N GLY A 192 9.03 -15.79 -12.60
CA GLY A 192 8.71 -14.83 -13.65
C GLY A 192 7.64 -13.83 -13.20
N LEU A 193 6.56 -14.31 -12.57
CA LEU A 193 5.52 -13.45 -11.99
C LEU A 193 6.09 -12.52 -10.91
N ALA A 194 6.94 -13.03 -10.02
CA ALA A 194 7.58 -12.21 -9.00
C ALA A 194 8.57 -11.19 -9.59
N ALA A 195 9.34 -11.55 -10.62
CA ALA A 195 10.24 -10.61 -11.28
C ALA A 195 9.46 -9.48 -11.96
N ILE A 196 8.37 -9.81 -12.69
CA ILE A 196 7.46 -8.82 -13.29
C ILE A 196 6.86 -7.93 -12.20
N GLY A 197 6.35 -8.53 -11.12
CA GLY A 197 5.77 -7.79 -10.00
C GLY A 197 6.75 -6.83 -9.35
N ALA A 198 8.01 -7.24 -9.14
CA ALA A 198 9.05 -6.40 -8.56
C ALA A 198 9.40 -5.22 -9.47
N VAL A 199 9.51 -5.44 -10.78
CA VAL A 199 9.75 -4.36 -11.76
C VAL A 199 8.57 -3.39 -11.78
N VAL A 200 7.34 -3.90 -11.85
CA VAL A 200 6.12 -3.08 -11.88
C VAL A 200 6.01 -2.23 -10.61
N ALA A 201 6.16 -2.81 -9.42
CA ALA A 201 6.05 -2.05 -8.18
C ALA A 201 7.21 -1.08 -7.96
N LEU A 202 8.43 -1.41 -8.40
CA LEU A 202 9.55 -0.48 -8.36
C LEU A 202 9.24 0.79 -9.18
N HIS A 203 8.80 0.62 -10.43
CA HIS A 203 8.46 1.76 -11.28
C HIS A 203 7.24 2.51 -10.75
N ALA A 204 6.20 1.79 -10.30
CA ALA A 204 5.02 2.41 -9.74
C ALA A 204 5.35 3.24 -8.49
N ALA A 205 6.20 2.74 -7.58
CA ALA A 205 6.66 3.49 -6.41
C ALA A 205 7.49 4.72 -6.78
N PHE A 206 8.38 4.59 -7.76
CA PHE A 206 9.15 5.71 -8.27
C PHE A 206 8.23 6.80 -8.85
N PHE A 207 7.34 6.45 -9.77
CA PHE A 207 6.41 7.40 -10.39
C PHE A 207 5.38 7.97 -9.39
N ALA A 208 4.93 7.19 -8.42
CA ALA A 208 4.02 7.68 -7.38
C ALA A 208 4.67 8.79 -6.55
N PHE A 209 5.94 8.61 -6.18
CA PHE A 209 6.71 9.66 -5.53
C PHE A 209 6.85 10.90 -6.41
N LEU A 210 7.18 10.74 -7.70
CA LEU A 210 7.28 11.87 -8.63
C LEU A 210 5.95 12.64 -8.73
N VAL A 211 4.84 11.93 -8.93
CA VAL A 211 3.50 12.51 -9.06
C VAL A 211 3.07 13.20 -7.76
N GLY A 212 3.40 12.64 -6.59
CA GLY A 212 3.08 13.24 -5.29
C GLY A 212 3.94 14.45 -4.93
N ALA A 213 5.24 14.45 -5.28
CA ALA A 213 6.16 15.54 -5.00
C ALA A 213 6.04 16.72 -5.99
N TYR A 214 5.58 16.48 -7.22
CA TYR A 214 5.55 17.49 -8.27
C TYR A 214 4.71 18.75 -7.93
N PRO A 215 3.49 18.66 -7.35
CA PRO A 215 2.71 19.84 -6.95
C PRO A 215 3.41 20.70 -5.89
N VAL A 216 4.38 20.13 -5.18
CA VAL A 216 5.16 20.81 -4.14
C VAL A 216 6.34 21.57 -4.74
N VAL A 217 7.02 21.00 -5.74
CA VAL A 217 8.24 21.58 -6.32
C VAL A 217 7.93 22.65 -7.38
N GLY A 218 6.94 22.44 -8.25
CA GLY A 218 6.63 23.37 -9.35
C GLY A 218 7.58 23.27 -10.57
N SER A 219 7.02 23.59 -11.75
CA SER A 219 7.67 23.90 -13.05
C SER A 219 8.80 23.00 -13.63
N GLY A 220 8.58 21.69 -13.70
CA GLY A 220 9.19 20.83 -14.74
C GLY A 220 10.37 19.97 -14.27
N VAL A 221 10.88 19.12 -15.16
CA VAL A 221 11.87 18.07 -14.81
C VAL A 221 13.22 18.66 -14.39
N GLY A 222 13.61 19.83 -14.91
CA GLY A 222 14.83 20.53 -14.52
C GLY A 222 14.75 21.04 -13.08
N ASP A 223 13.70 21.80 -12.76
CA ASP A 223 13.42 22.28 -11.41
C ASP A 223 13.23 21.12 -10.41
N PHE A 224 12.80 19.94 -10.85
CA PHE A 224 12.71 18.74 -10.01
C PHE A 224 14.07 18.14 -9.64
N ILE A 225 15.07 18.28 -10.51
CA ILE A 225 16.45 17.83 -10.27
C ILE A 225 17.23 18.90 -9.49
N ASP A 226 16.97 20.17 -9.77
CA ASP A 226 17.63 21.32 -9.15
C ASP A 226 17.02 21.73 -7.80
N ALA A 227 15.75 21.39 -7.57
CA ALA A 227 15.14 21.49 -6.24
C ALA A 227 15.87 20.56 -5.28
N GLU A 228 15.96 20.99 -4.02
CA GLU A 228 16.40 20.14 -2.93
C GLU A 228 15.33 19.04 -2.66
N ILE A 229 15.21 18.07 -3.57
CA ILE A 229 14.35 16.89 -3.45
C ILE A 229 14.80 16.02 -2.26
N ILE A 230 16.05 16.16 -1.85
CA ILE A 230 16.64 15.46 -0.72
C ILE A 230 15.86 15.74 0.57
N PRO A 231 15.60 17.00 0.96
CA PRO A 231 14.65 17.36 2.02
C PRO A 231 13.29 16.68 1.89
N ILE A 232 12.61 16.75 0.74
CA ILE A 232 11.30 16.09 0.58
C ILE A 232 11.41 14.58 0.82
N ARG A 233 12.48 13.98 0.30
CA ARG A 233 12.75 12.54 0.33
C ARG A 233 13.14 12.03 1.73
N LEU A 234 13.82 12.84 2.51
CA LEU A 234 14.41 12.43 3.79
C LEU A 234 13.69 13.03 5.00
N SER A 235 13.00 14.16 4.85
CA SER A 235 12.36 14.89 5.95
C SER A 235 10.85 14.70 6.00
N THR A 236 10.22 14.14 4.95
CA THR A 236 8.78 13.80 4.99
C THR A 236 8.58 12.30 5.16
N HIS A 237 7.61 11.90 5.97
CA HIS A 237 7.21 10.50 6.14
C HIS A 237 6.88 9.82 4.80
N SER A 238 6.17 10.52 3.90
CA SER A 238 5.85 10.02 2.57
C SER A 238 7.11 9.84 1.71
N GLY A 239 8.01 10.83 1.68
CA GLY A 239 9.27 10.74 0.95
C GLY A 239 10.17 9.61 1.45
N GLN A 240 10.28 9.43 2.77
CA GLN A 240 11.01 8.33 3.39
C GLN A 240 10.41 6.98 2.99
N ALA A 241 9.09 6.83 3.10
CA ALA A 241 8.37 5.61 2.76
C ALA A 241 8.59 5.21 1.29
N PHE A 242 8.45 6.12 0.33
CA PHE A 242 8.70 5.84 -1.08
C PHE A 242 10.18 5.53 -1.36
N THR A 243 11.09 6.17 -0.64
CA THR A 243 12.55 5.96 -0.78
C THR A 243 12.97 4.59 -0.32
N TYR A 244 12.61 4.24 0.92
CA TYR A 244 12.91 2.94 1.49
C TYR A 244 12.24 1.83 0.68
N SER A 245 10.99 2.05 0.24
CA SER A 245 10.28 1.11 -0.64
C SER A 245 11.00 0.90 -1.96
N SER A 246 11.52 1.96 -2.60
CA SER A 246 12.24 1.85 -3.87
C SER A 246 13.53 1.02 -3.73
N PHE A 247 14.36 1.31 -2.71
CA PHE A 247 15.57 0.53 -2.45
C PHE A 247 15.25 -0.91 -2.03
N ALA A 248 14.19 -1.12 -1.24
CA ALA A 248 13.74 -2.44 -0.86
C ALA A 248 13.22 -3.25 -2.06
N TRP A 249 12.58 -2.62 -3.05
CA TRP A 249 12.20 -3.27 -4.30
C TRP A 249 13.41 -3.67 -5.14
N ILE A 250 14.44 -2.82 -5.22
CA ILE A 250 15.73 -3.17 -5.86
C ILE A 250 16.36 -4.37 -5.15
N ALA A 251 16.36 -4.39 -3.82
CA ALA A 251 16.86 -5.52 -3.04
C ALA A 251 16.03 -6.80 -3.26
N ALA A 252 14.70 -6.69 -3.29
CA ALA A 252 13.80 -7.83 -3.59
C ALA A 252 14.05 -8.39 -5.00
N LEU A 253 14.19 -7.53 -6.00
CA LEU A 253 14.55 -7.93 -7.36
C LEU A 253 15.93 -8.60 -7.42
N SER A 254 16.91 -8.06 -6.69
CA SER A 254 18.26 -8.63 -6.59
C SER A 254 18.24 -10.02 -5.96
N LEU A 255 17.41 -10.25 -4.93
CA LEU A 255 17.21 -11.58 -4.34
C LEU A 255 16.57 -12.55 -5.33
N ILE A 256 15.58 -12.10 -6.12
CA ILE A 256 14.94 -12.90 -7.17
C ILE A 256 15.95 -13.29 -8.25
N VAL A 257 16.79 -12.34 -8.70
CA VAL A 257 17.86 -12.59 -9.68
C VAL A 257 18.92 -13.54 -9.11
N ALA A 258 19.37 -13.30 -7.88
CA ALA A 258 20.33 -14.16 -7.19
C ALA A 258 19.82 -15.60 -7.03
N ALA A 259 18.50 -15.79 -6.89
CA ALA A 259 17.90 -17.11 -6.82
C ALA A 259 18.16 -17.97 -8.08
N TRP A 260 18.44 -17.34 -9.23
CA TRP A 260 18.90 -18.04 -10.45
C TRP A 260 20.39 -18.42 -10.38
N ALA A 261 21.22 -17.51 -9.88
CA ALA A 261 22.67 -17.72 -9.77
C ALA A 261 23.05 -18.74 -8.68
N TYR A 262 22.23 -18.87 -7.62
CA TYR A 262 22.52 -19.74 -6.48
C TYR A 262 21.43 -20.80 -6.23
N PRO A 263 21.34 -21.86 -7.06
CA PRO A 263 20.29 -22.89 -6.96
C PRO A 263 20.17 -23.54 -5.57
N ARG A 264 21.29 -23.71 -4.85
CA ARG A 264 21.32 -24.29 -3.50
C ARG A 264 20.62 -23.42 -2.45
N ARG A 265 20.59 -22.10 -2.66
CA ARG A 265 19.95 -21.11 -1.75
C ARG A 265 18.65 -20.54 -2.31
N ARG A 266 18.20 -21.00 -3.47
CA ARG A 266 17.05 -20.47 -4.22
C ARG A 266 15.81 -20.25 -3.36
N GLU A 267 15.36 -21.26 -2.62
CA GLU A 267 14.15 -21.14 -1.80
C GLU A 267 14.30 -20.16 -0.64
N GLN A 268 15.52 -20.00 -0.10
CA GLN A 268 15.79 -19.02 0.95
C GLN A 268 15.76 -17.60 0.38
N LEU A 269 16.37 -17.40 -0.79
CA LEU A 269 16.41 -16.10 -1.48
C LEU A 269 15.01 -15.67 -1.93
N LEU A 270 14.23 -16.57 -2.51
CA LEU A 270 12.84 -16.29 -2.91
C LEU A 270 11.94 -16.03 -1.71
N ALA A 271 12.10 -16.77 -0.62
CA ALA A 271 11.34 -16.51 0.59
C ALA A 271 11.72 -15.17 1.23
N ALA A 272 13.01 -14.79 1.20
CA ALA A 272 13.48 -13.49 1.65
C ALA A 272 12.89 -12.35 0.77
N ALA A 273 12.85 -12.52 -0.55
CA ALA A 273 12.24 -11.54 -1.45
C ALA A 273 10.73 -11.39 -1.20
N GLY A 274 10.02 -12.50 -0.96
CA GLY A 274 8.61 -12.47 -0.60
C GLY A 274 8.36 -11.77 0.74
N ALA A 275 9.15 -12.08 1.77
CA ALA A 275 9.06 -11.42 3.07
C ALA A 275 9.38 -9.93 2.99
N LEU A 276 10.41 -9.55 2.23
CA LEU A 276 10.76 -8.15 2.00
C LEU A 276 9.64 -7.41 1.27
N SER A 277 9.02 -8.01 0.25
CA SER A 277 7.86 -7.41 -0.43
C SER A 277 6.68 -7.17 0.50
N LEU A 278 6.42 -8.06 1.45
CA LEU A 278 5.38 -7.84 2.46
C LEU A 278 5.77 -6.71 3.42
N ALA A 279 7.04 -6.62 3.82
CA ALA A 279 7.53 -5.51 4.64
C ALA A 279 7.41 -4.15 3.93
N ILE A 280 7.63 -4.11 2.60
CA ILE A 280 7.43 -2.89 1.80
C ILE A 280 5.99 -2.38 1.87
N ALA A 281 4.99 -3.26 2.04
CA ALA A 281 3.59 -2.85 2.14
C ALA A 281 3.34 -1.90 3.33
N PHE A 282 4.16 -1.96 4.38
CA PHE A 282 4.10 -0.99 5.49
C PHE A 282 4.37 0.43 5.01
N GLY A 283 5.27 0.62 4.04
CA GLY A 283 5.56 1.93 3.46
C GLY A 283 4.32 2.55 2.77
N LEU A 284 3.41 1.75 2.23
CA LEU A 284 2.16 2.26 1.66
C LEU A 284 1.20 2.75 2.74
N SER A 285 1.06 2.00 3.84
CA SER A 285 0.25 2.41 4.98
C SER A 285 0.83 3.67 5.65
N TRP A 286 2.16 3.77 5.72
CA TRP A 286 2.87 4.89 6.33
C TRP A 286 2.85 6.16 5.48
N ALA A 287 2.85 6.02 4.14
CA ALA A 287 2.71 7.17 3.24
C ALA A 287 1.26 7.67 3.11
N GLY A 288 0.27 6.90 3.55
CA GLY A 288 -1.15 7.21 3.38
C GLY A 288 -1.81 7.83 4.61
N HIS A 289 -3.10 8.14 4.46
CA HIS A 289 -3.97 8.67 5.53
C HIS A 289 -4.00 7.84 6.84
N PRO A 290 -3.84 6.50 6.84
CA PRO A 290 -3.79 5.72 8.08
C PRO A 290 -2.67 6.14 9.05
N ALA A 291 -1.60 6.76 8.56
CA ALA A 291 -0.48 7.22 9.39
C ALA A 291 -0.88 8.32 10.38
N VAL A 292 -1.88 9.14 10.05
CA VAL A 292 -2.38 10.20 10.94
C VAL A 292 -3.52 9.72 11.86
N GLY A 293 -4.08 8.52 11.62
CA GLY A 293 -5.13 7.91 12.45
C GLY A 293 -4.62 7.23 13.72
N GLY A 294 -3.31 7.30 14.00
CA GLY A 294 -2.65 6.68 15.15
C GLY A 294 -2.19 5.24 14.93
N THR A 295 -1.35 4.75 15.86
CA THR A 295 -0.61 3.48 15.71
C THR A 295 -1.50 2.26 15.43
N LEU A 296 -2.67 2.17 16.06
CA LEU A 296 -3.56 1.02 15.87
C LEU A 296 -4.23 1.02 14.49
N VAL A 297 -4.59 2.19 13.95
CA VAL A 297 -5.15 2.32 12.60
C VAL A 297 -4.09 1.94 11.56
N LEU A 298 -2.85 2.40 11.76
CA LEU A 298 -1.71 2.02 10.92
C LEU A 298 -1.45 0.50 10.93
N ILE A 299 -1.46 -0.14 12.11
CA ILE A 299 -1.30 -1.60 12.23
C ILE A 299 -2.45 -2.34 11.54
N ALA A 300 -3.69 -1.86 11.71
CA ALA A 300 -4.84 -2.46 11.06
C ALA A 300 -4.75 -2.33 9.53
N ASP A 301 -4.43 -1.16 8.99
CA ASP A 301 -4.26 -0.97 7.55
C ASP A 301 -3.16 -1.90 6.99
N TYR A 302 -2.01 -1.96 7.65
CA TYR A 302 -0.94 -2.87 7.26
C TYR A 302 -1.39 -4.35 7.30
N ALA A 303 -2.10 -4.77 8.35
CA ALA A 303 -2.65 -6.12 8.46
C ALA A 303 -3.68 -6.42 7.34
N HIS A 304 -4.49 -5.42 6.97
CA HIS A 304 -5.43 -5.51 5.85
C HIS A 304 -4.68 -5.74 4.53
N LEU A 305 -3.63 -4.93 4.25
CA LEU A 305 -2.81 -5.08 3.05
C LEU A 305 -2.09 -6.43 2.98
N LEU A 306 -1.52 -6.90 4.10
CA LEU A 306 -0.86 -8.21 4.15
C LEU A 306 -1.84 -9.35 3.87
N ALA A 307 -3.02 -9.32 4.50
CA ALA A 307 -4.04 -10.34 4.31
C ALA A 307 -4.55 -10.36 2.86
N ALA A 308 -4.77 -9.20 2.26
CA ALA A 308 -5.14 -9.08 0.85
C ALA A 308 -4.04 -9.64 -0.07
N ALA A 309 -2.78 -9.25 0.14
CA ALA A 309 -1.65 -9.69 -0.67
C ALA A 309 -1.48 -11.22 -0.64
N LEU A 310 -1.56 -11.82 0.55
CA LEU A 310 -1.44 -13.26 0.75
C LEU A 310 -2.63 -14.03 0.15
N TRP A 311 -3.85 -13.52 0.29
CA TRP A 311 -5.04 -14.17 -0.25
C TRP A 311 -5.06 -14.10 -1.79
N VAL A 312 -4.96 -12.90 -2.36
CA VAL A 312 -4.99 -12.72 -3.83
C VAL A 312 -3.77 -13.39 -4.47
N GLY A 313 -2.58 -13.24 -3.89
CA GLY A 313 -1.36 -13.85 -4.43
C GLY A 313 -1.37 -15.37 -4.37
N GLY A 314 -2.03 -15.96 -3.37
CA GLY A 314 -2.26 -17.39 -3.31
C GLY A 314 -3.19 -17.89 -4.42
N LEU A 315 -4.25 -17.13 -4.75
CA LEU A 315 -5.13 -17.45 -5.89
C LEU A 315 -4.37 -17.35 -7.22
N VAL A 316 -3.55 -16.32 -7.41
CA VAL A 316 -2.69 -16.18 -8.59
C VAL A 316 -1.73 -17.38 -8.71
N ALA A 317 -1.11 -17.80 -7.60
CA ALA A 317 -0.25 -18.98 -7.57
C ALA A 317 -1.02 -20.27 -7.92
N LEU A 318 -2.25 -20.44 -7.42
CA LEU A 318 -3.11 -21.58 -7.77
C LEU A 318 -3.51 -21.58 -9.26
N ILE A 319 -3.80 -20.41 -9.85
CA ILE A 319 -4.06 -20.27 -11.29
C ILE A 319 -2.83 -20.69 -12.11
N ALA A 320 -1.64 -20.24 -11.72
CA ALA A 320 -0.39 -20.63 -12.37
C ALA A 320 -0.16 -22.14 -12.29
N LEU A 321 -0.43 -22.76 -11.13
CA LEU A 321 -0.29 -24.20 -10.92
C LEU A 321 -1.30 -25.00 -11.77
N VAL A 322 -2.59 -24.64 -11.78
CA VAL A 322 -3.59 -25.36 -12.59
C VAL A 322 -3.37 -25.13 -14.09
N ALA A 323 -2.92 -23.95 -14.51
CA ALA A 323 -2.54 -23.71 -15.91
C ALA A 323 -1.36 -24.59 -16.31
N SER A 324 -0.32 -24.67 -15.47
CA SER A 324 0.84 -25.55 -15.67
C SER A 324 0.45 -27.03 -15.72
N ALA A 325 -0.46 -27.47 -14.85
CA ALA A 325 -0.97 -28.84 -14.84
C ALA A 325 -1.79 -29.18 -16.10
N ARG A 326 -2.46 -28.20 -16.71
CA ARG A 326 -3.24 -28.40 -17.94
C ARG A 326 -2.42 -28.35 -19.21
N SER A 327 -1.46 -27.41 -19.31
CA SER A 327 -0.64 -27.26 -20.52
C SER A 327 0.36 -28.40 -20.68
N ARG A 328 0.75 -29.06 -19.57
CA ARG A 328 1.60 -30.25 -19.57
C ARG A 328 1.02 -31.26 -18.57
N PRO A 329 0.00 -32.04 -18.97
CA PRO A 329 -0.66 -32.99 -18.08
C PRO A 329 0.32 -34.00 -17.52
N SER A 330 0.41 -34.10 -16.20
CA SER A 330 1.07 -35.21 -15.52
C SER A 330 0.40 -35.47 -14.16
N PRO A 331 0.32 -36.74 -13.71
CA PRO A 331 -0.26 -37.08 -12.41
C PRO A 331 0.41 -36.31 -11.26
N GLU A 332 1.71 -36.06 -11.38
CA GLU A 332 2.49 -35.35 -10.37
C GLU A 332 2.12 -33.85 -10.26
N ARG A 333 1.86 -33.19 -11.40
CA ARG A 333 1.46 -31.77 -11.44
C ARG A 333 0.05 -31.58 -10.89
N GLU A 334 -0.83 -32.51 -11.22
CA GLU A 334 -2.18 -32.57 -10.68
C GLU A 334 -2.17 -32.84 -9.17
N ALA A 335 -1.36 -33.79 -8.69
CA ALA A 335 -1.17 -34.04 -7.26
C ALA A 335 -0.61 -32.81 -6.53
N LEU A 336 0.36 -32.12 -7.11
CA LEU A 336 0.90 -30.88 -6.55
C LEU A 336 -0.17 -29.79 -6.47
N PHE A 337 -0.95 -29.58 -7.53
CA PHE A 337 -2.05 -28.62 -7.52
C PHE A 337 -3.07 -28.94 -6.43
N ARG A 338 -3.56 -30.20 -6.36
CA ARG A 338 -4.52 -30.65 -5.34
C ARG A 338 -3.98 -30.41 -3.92
N ALA A 339 -2.72 -30.78 -3.68
CA ALA A 339 -2.08 -30.60 -2.38
C ALA A 339 -1.90 -29.11 -2.00
N CYS A 340 -1.66 -28.23 -2.97
CA CYS A 340 -1.60 -26.78 -2.74
C CYS A 340 -2.99 -26.19 -2.48
N LEU A 341 -3.99 -26.59 -3.27
CA LEU A 341 -5.38 -26.13 -3.13
C LEU A 341 -5.93 -26.44 -1.73
N LEU A 342 -5.75 -27.67 -1.25
CA LEU A 342 -6.23 -28.10 0.06
C LEU A 342 -5.56 -27.32 1.21
N ARG A 343 -4.23 -27.16 1.14
CA ARG A 343 -3.47 -26.38 2.14
C ARG A 343 -3.88 -24.91 2.16
N PHE A 344 -4.03 -24.29 0.99
CA PHE A 344 -4.43 -22.89 0.89
C PHE A 344 -5.87 -22.69 1.35
N SER A 345 -6.79 -23.58 0.96
CA SER A 345 -8.18 -23.54 1.41
C SER A 345 -8.33 -23.66 2.93
N ALA A 346 -7.37 -24.27 3.64
CA ALA A 346 -7.36 -24.31 5.10
C ALA A 346 -6.92 -22.98 5.73
N LEU A 347 -6.06 -22.21 5.07
CA LEU A 347 -5.54 -20.92 5.56
C LEU A 347 -6.41 -19.72 5.18
N ALA A 348 -7.08 -19.78 4.01
CA ALA A 348 -7.84 -18.67 3.44
C ALA A 348 -8.89 -18.05 4.39
N PRO A 349 -9.66 -18.81 5.19
CA PRO A 349 -10.62 -18.21 6.12
C PRO A 349 -9.98 -17.29 7.17
N GLY A 350 -8.77 -17.63 7.63
CA GLY A 350 -8.03 -16.78 8.58
C GLY A 350 -7.55 -15.48 7.94
N LEU A 351 -7.06 -15.53 6.70
CA LEU A 351 -6.68 -14.33 5.94
C LEU A 351 -7.89 -13.43 5.70
N VAL A 352 -9.02 -14.00 5.29
CA VAL A 352 -10.28 -13.28 5.09
C VAL A 352 -10.77 -12.62 6.38
N LEU A 353 -10.68 -13.32 7.52
CA LEU A 353 -11.08 -12.76 8.81
C LEU A 353 -10.21 -11.56 9.21
N VAL A 354 -8.88 -11.69 9.08
CA VAL A 354 -7.95 -10.58 9.36
C VAL A 354 -8.23 -9.41 8.42
N LEU A 355 -8.40 -9.67 7.12
CA LEU A 355 -8.72 -8.66 6.13
C LEU A 355 -10.00 -7.89 6.49
N ALA A 356 -11.08 -8.62 6.81
CA ALA A 356 -12.37 -8.02 7.13
C ALA A 356 -12.32 -7.23 8.45
N ALA A 357 -11.77 -7.83 9.52
CA ALA A 357 -11.70 -7.18 10.83
C ALA A 357 -10.84 -5.91 10.78
N ALA A 358 -9.67 -5.98 10.12
CA ALA A 358 -8.79 -4.84 9.94
C ALA A 358 -9.44 -3.75 9.08
N GLY A 359 -10.11 -4.14 7.99
CA GLY A 359 -10.79 -3.19 7.11
C GLY A 359 -11.95 -2.47 7.79
N VAL A 360 -12.72 -3.16 8.63
CA VAL A 360 -13.77 -2.56 9.47
C VAL A 360 -13.16 -1.58 10.46
N TYR A 361 -12.07 -1.97 11.13
CA TYR A 361 -11.41 -1.10 12.09
C TYR A 361 -10.90 0.21 11.46
N VAL A 362 -10.22 0.10 10.31
CA VAL A 362 -9.76 1.28 9.54
C VAL A 362 -10.97 2.13 9.12
N ALA A 363 -12.04 1.53 8.59
CA ALA A 363 -13.22 2.28 8.16
C ALA A 363 -13.91 3.07 9.30
N ILE A 364 -13.89 2.56 10.54
CA ILE A 364 -14.41 3.26 11.71
C ILE A 364 -13.55 4.50 12.04
N GLY A 365 -12.23 4.42 11.85
CA GLY A 365 -11.32 5.54 12.07
C GLY A 365 -11.45 6.65 11.00
N GLU A 366 -11.77 6.27 9.77
CA GLU A 366 -11.81 7.19 8.61
C GLU A 366 -13.17 7.87 8.39
N LEU A 367 -14.26 7.31 8.94
CA LEU A 367 -15.61 7.85 8.76
C LEU A 367 -16.11 8.57 10.02
N PRO A 368 -16.51 9.85 9.94
CA PRO A 368 -17.00 10.61 11.09
C PRO A 368 -18.41 10.16 11.52
N SER A 369 -19.19 9.56 10.62
CA SER A 369 -20.52 9.01 10.93
C SER A 369 -20.96 7.94 9.94
N VAL A 370 -21.95 7.12 10.32
CA VAL A 370 -22.56 6.12 9.43
C VAL A 370 -23.23 6.77 8.22
N SER A 371 -23.79 7.98 8.37
CA SER A 371 -24.42 8.69 7.26
C SER A 371 -23.43 9.02 6.14
N ALA A 372 -22.16 9.26 6.49
CA ALA A 372 -21.09 9.56 5.54
C ALA A 372 -20.84 8.41 4.54
N LEU A 373 -21.25 7.17 4.85
CA LEU A 373 -21.19 6.04 3.91
C LEU A 373 -21.97 6.29 2.63
N LEU A 374 -23.08 7.03 2.71
CA LEU A 374 -23.98 7.24 1.58
C LEU A 374 -23.99 8.69 1.08
N THR A 375 -23.50 9.63 1.88
CA THR A 375 -23.49 11.06 1.54
C THR A 375 -22.13 11.58 1.06
N SER A 376 -21.03 10.87 1.35
CA SER A 376 -19.68 11.25 0.91
C SER A 376 -19.18 10.41 -0.27
N HIS A 377 -18.33 11.00 -1.11
CA HIS A 377 -17.70 10.28 -2.22
C HIS A 377 -16.85 9.10 -1.72
N TYR A 378 -16.06 9.32 -0.66
CA TYR A 378 -15.27 8.28 0.02
C TYR A 378 -16.16 7.12 0.50
N GLY A 379 -17.28 7.44 1.16
CA GLY A 379 -18.24 6.45 1.66
C GLY A 379 -18.83 5.59 0.54
N ILE A 380 -19.23 6.20 -0.58
CA ILE A 380 -19.80 5.48 -1.73
C ILE A 380 -18.76 4.51 -2.33
N LEU A 381 -17.52 4.94 -2.48
CA LEU A 381 -16.41 4.08 -2.93
C LEU A 381 -16.15 2.92 -1.95
N LEU A 382 -16.23 3.18 -0.64
CA LEU A 382 -16.09 2.14 0.38
C LEU A 382 -17.23 1.12 0.27
N VAL A 383 -18.47 1.56 0.10
CA VAL A 383 -19.63 0.67 -0.11
C VAL A 383 -19.41 -0.18 -1.36
N ALA A 384 -18.94 0.40 -2.47
CA ALA A 384 -18.61 -0.35 -3.68
C ALA A 384 -17.50 -1.39 -3.42
N LYS A 385 -16.45 -1.05 -2.67
CA LYS A 385 -15.38 -1.98 -2.28
C LYS A 385 -15.91 -3.12 -1.41
N VAL A 386 -16.79 -2.83 -0.44
CA VAL A 386 -17.43 -3.84 0.42
C VAL A 386 -18.34 -4.75 -0.42
N ALA A 387 -19.09 -4.22 -1.39
CA ALA A 387 -19.91 -5.02 -2.28
C ALA A 387 -19.05 -5.97 -3.15
N ALA A 388 -17.95 -5.47 -3.73
CA ALA A 388 -17.01 -6.31 -4.47
C ALA A 388 -16.39 -7.41 -3.58
N PHE A 389 -16.06 -7.06 -2.33
CA PHE A 389 -15.58 -8.02 -1.33
C PHE A 389 -16.62 -9.09 -0.99
N ALA A 390 -17.89 -8.72 -0.80
CA ALA A 390 -18.98 -9.67 -0.57
C ALA A 390 -19.15 -10.67 -1.73
N VAL A 391 -19.02 -10.21 -2.98
CA VAL A 391 -19.01 -11.10 -4.16
C VAL A 391 -17.80 -12.04 -4.13
N ALA A 392 -16.60 -11.53 -3.79
CA ALA A 392 -15.41 -12.37 -3.65
C ALA A 392 -15.58 -13.44 -2.57
N ILE A 393 -16.19 -13.10 -1.43
CA ILE A 393 -16.51 -14.06 -0.36
C ILE A 393 -17.50 -15.13 -0.81
N ALA A 394 -18.53 -14.75 -1.57
CA ALA A 394 -19.47 -15.73 -2.12
C ALA A 394 -18.77 -16.72 -3.07
N LEU A 395 -17.85 -16.25 -3.92
CA LEU A 395 -17.03 -17.09 -4.79
C LEU A 395 -16.07 -17.98 -3.99
N ALA A 396 -15.41 -17.44 -2.97
CA ALA A 396 -14.52 -18.19 -2.09
C ALA A 396 -15.26 -19.28 -1.30
N ALA A 397 -16.47 -18.97 -0.81
CA ALA A 397 -17.34 -19.92 -0.13
C ALA A 397 -17.77 -21.04 -1.09
N TYR A 398 -18.18 -20.70 -2.31
CA TYR A 398 -18.45 -21.69 -3.35
C TYR A 398 -17.23 -22.59 -3.60
N HIS A 399 -16.02 -22.01 -3.71
CA HIS A 399 -14.80 -22.79 -3.89
C HIS A 399 -14.57 -23.75 -2.71
N ARG A 400 -14.63 -23.25 -1.48
CA ARG A 400 -14.41 -24.02 -0.26
C ARG A 400 -15.41 -25.16 -0.07
N PHE A 401 -16.70 -24.91 -0.27
CA PHE A 401 -17.76 -25.87 0.06
C PHE A 401 -18.14 -26.79 -1.11
N HIS A 402 -17.83 -26.40 -2.36
CA HIS A 402 -18.25 -27.15 -3.54
C HIS A 402 -17.09 -27.60 -4.44
N VAL A 403 -16.08 -26.76 -4.67
CA VAL A 403 -14.98 -27.11 -5.59
C VAL A 403 -13.93 -27.96 -4.88
N VAL A 404 -13.48 -27.51 -3.70
CA VAL A 404 -12.42 -28.16 -2.93
C VAL A 404 -12.78 -29.61 -2.55
N PRO A 405 -13.99 -29.94 -2.05
CA PRO A 405 -14.34 -31.33 -1.73
C PRO A 405 -14.36 -32.25 -2.95
N ARG A 406 -14.84 -31.76 -4.11
CA ARG A 406 -14.82 -32.53 -5.37
C ARG A 406 -13.41 -32.78 -5.85
N VAL A 407 -12.54 -31.77 -5.79
CA VAL A 407 -11.11 -31.91 -6.13
C VAL A 407 -10.39 -32.78 -5.08
N ALA A 408 -10.81 -32.81 -3.83
CA ALA A 408 -10.29 -33.78 -2.86
C ALA A 408 -10.68 -35.21 -3.23
N ALA A 409 -11.90 -35.41 -3.75
CA ALA A 409 -12.44 -36.69 -4.18
C ALA A 409 -11.99 -37.15 -5.59
N GLY A 410 -10.99 -36.50 -6.19
CA GLY A 410 -10.45 -36.95 -7.49
C GLY A 410 -11.10 -36.31 -8.73
N ALA A 411 -12.06 -35.39 -8.58
CA ALA A 411 -12.72 -34.76 -9.74
C ALA A 411 -11.74 -34.02 -10.67
N SER A 412 -12.14 -33.88 -11.94
CA SER A 412 -11.37 -33.20 -13.00
C SER A 412 -11.10 -31.72 -12.70
N LEU A 413 -9.94 -31.23 -13.14
CA LEU A 413 -9.52 -29.84 -13.01
C LEU A 413 -10.04 -28.91 -14.13
N ALA A 414 -10.81 -29.43 -15.10
CA ALA A 414 -11.18 -28.73 -16.33
C ALA A 414 -11.93 -27.39 -16.11
N GLY A 415 -12.69 -27.26 -15.02
CA GLY A 415 -13.41 -26.03 -14.65
C GLY A 415 -12.72 -25.15 -13.61
N VAL A 416 -11.74 -25.68 -12.87
CA VAL A 416 -11.17 -25.02 -11.69
C VAL A 416 -10.47 -23.71 -12.06
N ARG A 417 -9.70 -23.70 -13.16
CA ARG A 417 -9.02 -22.48 -13.65
C ARG A 417 -10.00 -21.33 -13.91
N ARG A 418 -11.15 -21.60 -14.54
CA ARG A 418 -12.14 -20.57 -14.87
C ARG A 418 -12.76 -19.99 -13.60
N THR A 419 -13.12 -20.84 -12.65
CA THR A 419 -13.68 -20.38 -11.36
C THR A 419 -12.69 -19.55 -10.56
N LEU A 420 -11.40 -19.94 -10.49
CA LEU A 420 -10.35 -19.15 -9.84
C LEU A 420 -10.11 -17.82 -10.56
N ALA A 421 -10.13 -17.82 -11.90
CA ALA A 421 -9.96 -16.60 -12.69
C ALA A 421 -11.09 -15.59 -12.41
N ASN A 422 -12.34 -16.05 -12.29
CA ASN A 422 -13.46 -15.17 -11.92
C ASN A 422 -13.24 -14.53 -10.54
N GLU A 423 -12.77 -15.29 -9.55
CA GLU A 423 -12.46 -14.78 -8.21
C GLU A 423 -11.33 -13.73 -8.25
N VAL A 424 -10.26 -13.98 -9.00
CA VAL A 424 -9.17 -13.01 -9.19
C VAL A 424 -9.62 -11.76 -9.93
N LEU A 425 -10.53 -11.85 -10.90
CA LEU A 425 -11.07 -10.69 -11.60
C LEU A 425 -11.88 -9.78 -10.66
N VAL A 426 -12.73 -10.37 -9.80
CA VAL A 426 -13.48 -9.61 -8.78
C VAL A 426 -12.51 -8.96 -7.78
N LEU A 427 -11.49 -9.70 -7.34
CA LEU A 427 -10.47 -9.16 -6.42
C LEU A 427 -9.60 -8.08 -7.07
N ALA A 428 -9.33 -8.17 -8.38
CA ALA A 428 -8.63 -7.11 -9.12
C ALA A 428 -9.46 -5.83 -9.18
N ALA A 429 -10.78 -5.94 -9.36
CA ALA A 429 -11.69 -4.79 -9.27
C ALA A 429 -11.76 -4.23 -7.85
N ALA A 430 -11.80 -5.08 -6.82
CA ALA A 430 -11.74 -4.66 -5.42
C ALA A 430 -10.42 -3.93 -5.09
N LEU A 431 -9.28 -4.38 -5.64
CA LEU A 431 -8.00 -3.70 -5.53
C LEU A 431 -8.00 -2.34 -6.26
N ALA A 432 -8.67 -2.24 -7.41
CA ALA A 432 -8.80 -0.95 -8.12
C ALA A 432 -9.62 0.04 -7.31
N LEU A 433 -10.74 -0.39 -6.72
CA LEU A 433 -11.52 0.44 -5.78
C LEU A 433 -10.70 0.83 -4.54
N ALA A 434 -9.89 -0.09 -4.01
CA ALA A 434 -8.98 0.21 -2.91
C ALA A 434 -7.92 1.25 -3.30
N ALA A 435 -7.40 1.19 -4.53
CA ALA A 435 -6.44 2.16 -5.03
C ALA A 435 -7.08 3.54 -5.16
N ILE A 436 -8.30 3.64 -5.72
CA ILE A 436 -9.03 4.91 -5.78
C ILE A 436 -9.30 5.46 -4.37
N LEU A 437 -9.75 4.62 -3.44
CA LEU A 437 -9.95 5.00 -2.03
C LEU A 437 -8.68 5.52 -1.37
N SER A 438 -7.53 4.90 -1.61
CA SER A 438 -6.25 5.33 -1.04
C SER A 438 -5.80 6.73 -1.49
N GLN A 439 -6.32 7.20 -2.62
CA GLN A 439 -6.04 8.54 -3.16
C GLN A 439 -7.19 9.54 -2.88
N THR A 440 -8.27 9.07 -2.25
CA THR A 440 -9.44 9.89 -1.92
C THR A 440 -9.37 10.30 -0.45
N ALA A 441 -9.41 11.61 -0.18
CA ALA A 441 -9.43 12.10 1.18
C ALA A 441 -10.71 11.66 1.93
N PRO A 442 -10.60 11.21 3.20
CA PRO A 442 -11.74 10.92 4.06
C PRO A 442 -12.61 12.19 4.30
N PRO A 443 -13.92 12.02 4.56
CA PRO A 443 -14.80 13.15 4.87
C PRO A 443 -14.49 13.74 6.25
N LEU A 444 -14.52 15.08 6.35
CA LEU A 444 -14.25 15.79 7.59
C LEU A 444 -15.36 15.57 8.64
N PRO A 445 -15.04 15.58 9.94
CA PRO A 445 -16.04 15.65 11.01
C PRO A 445 -16.90 16.90 10.83
N THR A 446 -18.23 16.73 10.92
CA THR A 446 -19.21 17.83 10.89
C THR A 446 -19.42 18.45 12.26
#